data_AF-A0AAU0N0D6-F1
#
_entry.id   AF-A0AAU0N0D6-F1
#
_cell.length_a   1.000
_cell.length_b   1.000
_cell.length_c   1.000
_cell.angle_alpha   90.00
_cell.angle_beta   90.00
_cell.angle_gamma   90.00
#
_symmetry.space_group_name_H-M   'P 1'
#
loop_
_entity.id
_entity.type
_entity.pdbx_description
1 polymer ?
#
loop_
_entity_poly.entity_id
_entity_poly.type
_entity_poly.pdbx_seq_one_letter_code
_entity_poly.pdbx_strand_id
1 'polypeptide(L)'
;MTDTKQIHTSQSEQTPLAAVDTDKSETKPQKESLLANLLLNIIIPTLILTKLSGDNWLGTKWAIVVALAFPLIYGLRDLQRSGKVNFFSALGILSILLTGGMSLLELEAKYIAIKEAAIPGLLGIATIASIYTRWPLVRTLVYNDRILDTRKIAHSLAARGTETAFDRTLLQASWMISGSFFLSSALNYILAEVLLKSPPGTEAFNEELGKMTALSFPVIALPATVILMLVLVFLFRRIGKLTGLTLEEILVQQ
;
A
#
# COMPACT_ATOMS: atom_id res chain seq x y z
N MET A 1 -16.29 23.18 81.75
CA MET A 1 -15.37 23.97 80.90
C MET A 1 -14.89 23.02 79.81
N THR A 2 -14.89 23.47 78.54
CA THR A 2 -14.36 22.79 77.32
C THR A 2 -15.05 21.48 76.88
N ASP A 3 -15.31 21.17 75.61
CA ASP A 3 -15.36 21.92 74.35
C ASP A 3 -16.11 21.04 73.30
N THR A 4 -17.19 21.58 72.75
CA THR A 4 -17.64 21.64 71.34
C THR A 4 -17.51 20.47 70.33
N LYS A 5 -18.67 20.16 69.72
CA LYS A 5 -18.99 19.65 68.35
C LYS A 5 -18.80 18.16 68.00
N GLN A 6 -19.95 17.47 67.90
CA GLN A 6 -20.24 16.57 66.78
C GLN A 6 -21.64 16.88 66.23
N ILE A 7 -21.72 17.17 64.94
CA ILE A 7 -22.97 17.30 64.18
C ILE A 7 -23.11 16.01 63.36
N HIS A 8 -24.15 15.25 63.66
CA HIS A 8 -24.60 14.10 62.88
C HIS A 8 -25.73 14.55 61.96
N THR A 9 -25.61 14.37 60.64
CA THR A 9 -26.78 14.20 59.77
C THR A 9 -26.43 13.44 58.48
N SER A 10 -27.24 12.42 58.20
CA SER A 10 -27.57 11.83 56.89
C SER A 10 -26.52 10.98 56.16
N GLN A 11 -26.61 9.66 56.35
CA GLN A 11 -26.12 8.63 55.43
C GLN A 11 -27.20 8.35 54.37
N SER A 12 -26.87 8.48 53.09
CA SER A 12 -27.64 7.97 51.95
C SER A 12 -26.74 7.11 51.07
N GLU A 13 -27.18 5.87 50.85
CA GLU A 13 -26.88 4.95 49.74
C GLU A 13 -25.40 4.67 49.38
N GLN A 14 -24.93 3.49 49.81
CA GLN A 14 -23.77 2.80 49.24
C GLN A 14 -24.22 1.91 48.07
N THR A 15 -23.62 2.09 46.90
CA THR A 15 -23.49 1.05 45.86
C THR A 15 -22.04 1.05 45.37
N PRO A 16 -21.30 -0.08 45.38
CA PRO A 16 -19.89 -0.10 45.01
C PRO A 16 -19.71 0.01 43.49
N LEU A 17 -18.76 0.85 43.06
CA LEU A 17 -18.29 0.94 41.68
C LEU A 17 -17.83 -0.45 41.19
N ALA A 18 -18.55 -1.01 40.22
CA ALA A 18 -18.10 -2.16 39.46
C ALA A 18 -16.98 -1.73 38.50
N ALA A 19 -15.87 -2.47 38.56
CA ALA A 19 -14.75 -2.38 37.64
C ALA A 19 -15.21 -2.58 36.19
N VAL A 20 -14.93 -1.61 35.33
CA VAL A 20 -14.99 -1.79 33.87
C VAL A 20 -13.58 -2.20 33.43
N ASP A 21 -13.36 -3.51 33.40
CA ASP A 21 -12.29 -4.12 32.62
C ASP A 21 -12.51 -3.74 31.15
N THR A 22 -11.75 -2.76 30.68
CA THR A 22 -11.60 -2.48 29.25
C THR A 22 -10.50 -3.38 28.74
N ASP A 23 -10.84 -4.64 28.48
CA ASP A 23 -10.02 -5.52 27.65
C ASP A 23 -10.00 -4.95 26.23
N LYS A 24 -8.98 -4.13 25.97
CA LYS A 24 -8.57 -3.74 24.63
C LYS A 24 -8.03 -5.00 23.95
N SER A 25 -8.91 -5.70 23.24
CA SER A 25 -8.50 -6.56 22.13
C SER A 25 -7.81 -5.69 21.07
N GLU A 26 -6.52 -5.44 21.26
CA GLU A 26 -5.61 -5.06 20.18
C GLU A 26 -5.63 -6.18 19.15
N THR A 27 -6.36 -5.95 18.06
CA THR A 27 -6.28 -6.80 16.87
C THR A 27 -4.87 -6.67 16.32
N LYS A 28 -3.99 -7.60 16.71
CA LYS A 28 -2.66 -7.79 16.11
C LYS A 28 -2.82 -7.80 14.59
N PRO A 29 -2.01 -7.04 13.83
CA PRO A 29 -1.98 -7.18 12.39
C PRO A 29 -1.52 -8.62 12.09
N GLN A 30 -2.46 -9.50 11.74
CA GLN A 30 -2.13 -10.86 11.34
C GLN A 30 -1.26 -10.73 10.09
N LYS A 31 0.00 -11.18 10.21
CA LYS A 31 0.88 -11.42 9.08
C LYS A 31 0.16 -12.42 8.17
N GLU A 32 -0.54 -11.92 7.16
CA GLU A 32 -0.92 -12.77 6.04
C GLU A 32 0.37 -13.41 5.54
N SER A 33 0.40 -14.74 5.46
CA SER A 33 1.60 -15.42 5.01
C SER A 33 1.94 -14.90 3.62
N LEU A 34 3.08 -14.24 3.46
CA LEU A 34 3.57 -13.72 2.17
C LEU A 34 3.48 -14.78 1.06
N LEU A 35 3.62 -16.06 1.45
CA LEU A 35 3.41 -17.23 0.60
C LEU A 35 1.97 -17.38 0.10
N ALA A 36 0.95 -17.24 0.94
CA ALA A 36 -0.45 -17.28 0.50
C ALA A 36 -0.80 -16.12 -0.42
N ASN A 37 -0.30 -14.91 -0.12
CA ASN A 37 -0.45 -13.74 -0.99
C ASN A 37 0.18 -13.96 -2.36
N LEU A 38 1.40 -14.49 -2.41
CA LEU A 38 2.11 -14.81 -3.65
C LEU A 38 1.41 -15.93 -4.44
N LEU A 39 0.95 -16.97 -3.76
CA LEU A 39 0.27 -18.10 -4.40
C LEU A 39 -1.06 -17.68 -5.02
N LEU A 40 -1.91 -16.97 -4.26
CA LEU A 40 -3.28 -16.66 -4.68
C LEU A 40 -3.37 -15.50 -5.68
N ASN A 41 -2.47 -14.52 -5.60
CA ASN A 41 -2.52 -13.33 -6.47
C ASN A 41 -1.61 -13.43 -7.70
N ILE A 42 -0.62 -14.33 -7.71
CA ILE A 42 0.38 -14.40 -8.81
C ILE A 42 0.47 -15.82 -9.36
N ILE A 43 0.88 -16.81 -8.56
CA ILE A 43 1.22 -18.14 -9.07
C ILE A 43 -0.01 -18.86 -9.66
N ILE A 44 -1.10 -18.95 -8.90
CA ILE A 44 -2.31 -19.65 -9.33
C ILE A 44 -2.93 -18.99 -10.58
N PRO A 45 -3.19 -17.67 -10.60
CA PRO A 45 -3.73 -17.01 -11.79
C PRO A 45 -2.84 -17.17 -13.03
N THR A 46 -1.52 -17.00 -12.91
CA THR A 46 -0.60 -17.16 -14.04
C THR A 46 -0.60 -18.59 -14.59
N LEU A 47 -0.62 -19.60 -13.72
CA LEU A 47 -0.69 -21.00 -14.17
C LEU A 47 -2.01 -21.30 -14.87
N ILE A 48 -3.13 -20.77 -14.38
CA ILE A 48 -4.43 -20.94 -15.03
C ILE A 48 -4.41 -20.32 -16.43
N LEU A 49 -3.93 -19.08 -16.57
CA LEU A 49 -3.86 -18.40 -17.85
C LEU A 49 -2.89 -19.07 -18.84
N THR A 50 -1.78 -19.63 -18.36
CA THR A 50 -0.74 -20.21 -19.23
C THR A 50 -0.92 -21.69 -19.54
N LYS A 51 -1.63 -22.46 -18.70
CA LYS A 51 -1.75 -23.92 -18.85
C LYS A 51 -3.17 -24.42 -19.05
N LEU A 52 -4.18 -23.64 -18.67
CA LEU A 52 -5.58 -24.06 -18.71
C LEU A 52 -6.45 -23.26 -19.71
N SER A 53 -5.83 -22.42 -20.54
CA SER A 53 -6.54 -21.59 -21.54
C SER A 53 -6.94 -22.33 -22.82
N GLY A 54 -6.43 -23.54 -23.07
CA GLY A 54 -6.75 -24.30 -24.27
C GLY A 54 -8.21 -24.79 -24.32
N ASP A 55 -8.72 -24.98 -25.54
CA ASP A 55 -10.12 -25.37 -25.80
C ASP A 55 -10.52 -26.72 -25.19
N ASN A 56 -9.55 -27.59 -24.90
CA ASN A 56 -9.78 -28.87 -24.23
C ASN A 56 -9.93 -28.75 -22.69
N TRP A 57 -9.80 -27.55 -22.14
CA TRP A 57 -9.83 -27.28 -20.70
C TRP A 57 -10.93 -26.25 -20.37
N LEU A 58 -10.56 -25.05 -19.93
CA LEU A 58 -11.53 -23.99 -19.64
C LEU A 58 -11.87 -23.17 -20.89
N GLY A 59 -11.01 -23.17 -21.91
CA GLY A 59 -11.08 -22.24 -23.03
C GLY A 59 -10.73 -20.81 -22.62
N THR A 60 -10.46 -19.96 -23.61
CA THR A 60 -9.84 -18.64 -23.40
C THR A 60 -10.61 -17.74 -22.43
N LYS A 61 -11.94 -17.70 -22.53
CA LYS A 61 -12.78 -16.78 -21.73
C LYS A 61 -12.92 -17.22 -20.27
N TRP A 62 -13.17 -18.50 -20.02
CA TRP A 62 -13.34 -19.00 -18.65
C TRP A 62 -12.01 -19.09 -17.90
N ALA A 63 -10.88 -19.30 -18.60
CA ALA A 63 -9.57 -19.22 -17.98
C ALA A 63 -9.32 -17.83 -17.36
N ILE A 64 -9.69 -16.74 -18.05
CA ILE A 64 -9.61 -15.38 -17.51
C ILE A 64 -10.54 -15.20 -16.30
N VAL A 65 -11.81 -15.63 -16.41
CA VAL A 65 -12.78 -15.50 -15.32
C VAL A 65 -12.28 -16.22 -14.06
N VAL A 66 -11.81 -17.46 -14.20
CA VAL A 66 -11.32 -18.26 -13.08
C VAL A 66 -10.02 -17.69 -12.53
N ALA A 67 -9.07 -17.30 -13.37
CA ALA A 67 -7.81 -16.70 -12.93
C ALA A 67 -8.03 -15.43 -12.10
N LEU A 68 -8.99 -14.58 -12.49
CA LEU A 68 -9.28 -13.32 -11.80
C LEU A 68 -10.20 -13.49 -10.58
N ALA A 69 -10.98 -14.57 -10.52
CA ALA A 69 -11.81 -14.86 -9.35
C ALA A 69 -10.97 -15.04 -8.08
N PHE A 70 -9.78 -15.65 -8.17
CA PHE A 70 -8.88 -15.83 -7.03
C PHE A 70 -8.47 -14.51 -6.36
N PRO A 71 -7.80 -13.56 -7.06
CA PRO A 71 -7.41 -12.30 -6.47
C PRO A 71 -8.62 -11.41 -6.09
N LEU A 72 -9.75 -11.52 -6.80
CA LEU A 72 -10.98 -10.81 -6.44
C LEU A 72 -11.58 -11.32 -5.12
N ILE A 73 -11.77 -12.63 -4.97
CA ILE A 73 -12.31 -13.24 -3.74
C ILE A 73 -11.37 -12.95 -2.58
N TYR A 74 -10.06 -13.06 -2.81
CA TYR A 74 -9.04 -12.75 -1.83
C TYR A 74 -9.14 -11.28 -1.37
N GLY A 75 -9.09 -10.33 -2.31
CA GLY A 75 -9.18 -8.91 -2.01
C GLY A 75 -10.50 -8.51 -1.35
N LEU A 76 -11.62 -9.11 -1.75
CA LEU A 76 -12.93 -8.83 -1.14
C LEU A 76 -13.03 -9.38 0.28
N ARG A 77 -12.46 -10.57 0.54
CA ARG A 77 -12.41 -11.15 1.88
C ARG A 77 -11.50 -10.34 2.82
N ASP A 78 -10.36 -9.86 2.32
CA ASP A 78 -9.48 -8.97 3.07
C ASP A 78 -10.18 -7.64 3.40
N LEU A 79 -10.93 -7.08 2.44
CA LEU A 79 -11.74 -5.87 2.67
C LEU A 79 -12.81 -6.07 3.74
N GLN A 80 -13.50 -7.20 3.72
CA GLN A 80 -14.51 -7.56 4.72
C GLN A 80 -13.91 -7.77 6.11
N ARG A 81 -12.71 -8.37 6.20
CA ARG A 81 -12.02 -8.61 7.47
C ARG A 81 -11.38 -7.36 8.06
N SER A 82 -10.77 -6.52 7.24
CA SER A 82 -10.16 -5.27 7.66
C SER A 82 -11.21 -4.21 8.05
N GLY A 83 -12.45 -4.38 7.59
CA GLY A 83 -13.61 -3.55 7.95
C GLY A 83 -13.50 -2.09 7.48
N LYS A 84 -12.46 -1.74 6.72
CA LYS A 84 -12.17 -0.38 6.25
C LYS A 84 -11.79 -0.41 4.79
N VAL A 85 -12.64 0.18 3.96
CA VAL A 85 -12.32 0.43 2.56
C VAL A 85 -11.20 1.46 2.49
N ASN A 86 -9.97 0.98 2.27
CA ASN A 86 -8.82 1.84 2.04
C ASN A 86 -8.62 2.06 0.53
N PHE A 87 -8.02 3.20 0.19
CA PHE A 87 -7.80 3.62 -1.20
C PHE A 87 -7.07 2.56 -2.03
N PHE A 88 -6.05 1.92 -1.45
CA PHE A 88 -5.25 0.90 -2.14
C PHE A 88 -6.06 -0.37 -2.46
N SER A 89 -6.94 -0.80 -1.56
CA SER A 89 -7.80 -1.98 -1.76
C SER A 89 -8.85 -1.73 -2.82
N ALA A 90 -9.49 -0.55 -2.80
CA ALA A 90 -10.43 -0.15 -3.83
C ALA A 90 -9.77 -0.05 -5.21
N LEU A 91 -8.57 0.53 -5.28
CA LEU A 91 -7.79 0.64 -6.51
C LEU A 91 -7.37 -0.74 -7.04
N GLY A 92 -6.96 -1.66 -6.16
CA GLY A 92 -6.62 -3.03 -6.52
C GLY A 92 -7.79 -3.81 -7.11
N ILE A 93 -8.96 -3.78 -6.45
CA ILE A 93 -10.17 -4.44 -6.95
C ILE A 93 -10.60 -3.84 -8.29
N LEU A 94 -10.61 -2.51 -8.40
CA LEU A 94 -10.95 -1.83 -9.66
C LEU A 94 -9.97 -2.21 -10.78
N SER A 95 -8.67 -2.30 -10.49
CA SER A 95 -7.66 -2.71 -11.47
C SER A 95 -7.90 -4.14 -11.98
N ILE A 96 -8.17 -5.10 -11.07
CA ILE A 96 -8.45 -6.50 -11.44
C ILE A 96 -9.72 -6.58 -12.30
N LEU A 97 -10.77 -5.85 -11.92
CA LEU A 97 -12.03 -5.79 -12.68
C LEU A 97 -11.82 -5.18 -14.07
N LEU A 98 -11.07 -4.09 -14.17
CA LEU A 98 -10.72 -3.48 -15.47
C LEU A 98 -9.92 -4.45 -16.32
N THR A 99 -8.94 -5.15 -15.74
CA THR A 99 -8.12 -6.16 -16.45
C THR A 99 -8.97 -7.28 -17.01
N GLY A 100 -9.86 -7.84 -16.19
CA GLY A 100 -10.77 -8.89 -16.61
C GLY A 100 -11.78 -8.42 -17.63
N GLY A 101 -12.41 -7.28 -17.39
CA GLY A 101 -13.38 -6.69 -18.29
C GLY A 101 -12.77 -6.44 -19.67
N MET A 102 -11.59 -5.82 -19.75
CA MET A 102 -10.93 -5.55 -21.03
C MET A 102 -10.50 -6.82 -21.76
N SER A 103 -10.06 -7.85 -21.02
CA SER A 103 -9.67 -9.13 -21.62
C SER A 103 -10.88 -9.93 -22.12
N LEU A 104 -12.02 -9.89 -21.39
CA LEU A 104 -13.28 -10.53 -21.79
C LEU A 104 -13.96 -9.83 -22.97
N LEU A 105 -13.81 -8.50 -23.04
CA LEU A 105 -14.29 -7.66 -24.14
C LEU A 105 -13.35 -7.68 -25.35
N GLU A 106 -12.28 -8.48 -25.31
CA GLU A 106 -11.32 -8.66 -26.40
C GLU A 106 -10.71 -7.31 -26.87
N LEU A 107 -10.46 -6.39 -25.93
CA LEU A 107 -9.87 -5.10 -26.25
C LEU A 107 -8.40 -5.25 -26.64
N GLU A 108 -7.96 -4.39 -27.55
CA GLU A 108 -6.57 -4.35 -28.01
C GLU A 108 -5.58 -4.18 -26.84
N ALA A 109 -4.43 -4.85 -26.97
CA ALA A 109 -3.33 -4.81 -26.00
C ALA A 109 -2.93 -3.38 -25.59
N LYS A 110 -3.09 -2.40 -26.48
CA LYS A 110 -2.84 -0.99 -26.22
C LYS A 110 -3.63 -0.45 -25.02
N TYR A 111 -4.89 -0.84 -24.86
CA TYR A 111 -5.71 -0.38 -23.72
C TYR A 111 -5.23 -0.99 -22.40
N ILE A 112 -4.76 -2.23 -22.44
CA ILE A 112 -4.12 -2.91 -21.30
C ILE A 112 -2.79 -2.24 -20.94
N ALA A 113 -1.99 -1.80 -21.92
CA ALA A 113 -0.77 -1.06 -21.67
C ALA A 113 -1.05 0.30 -21.02
N ILE A 114 -2.06 1.03 -21.53
CA ILE A 114 -2.45 2.35 -21.01
C ILE A 114 -2.92 2.25 -19.57
N LYS A 115 -3.78 1.29 -19.21
CA LYS A 115 -4.29 1.16 -17.82
C LYS A 115 -3.19 0.77 -16.82
N GLU A 116 -2.28 -0.12 -17.18
CA GLU A 116 -1.19 -0.56 -16.30
C GLU A 116 -0.16 0.56 -16.07
N ALA A 117 0.08 1.38 -17.10
CA ALA A 117 0.90 2.58 -16.95
C ALA A 117 0.18 3.69 -16.17
N ALA A 118 -1.13 3.81 -16.31
CA ALA A 118 -1.91 4.88 -15.71
C ALA A 118 -1.87 4.87 -14.18
N ILE A 119 -1.93 3.70 -13.54
CA ILE A 119 -1.91 3.60 -12.06
C ILE A 119 -0.65 4.25 -11.46
N PRO A 120 0.57 3.79 -11.78
CA PRO A 120 1.80 4.43 -11.30
C PRO A 120 1.96 5.86 -11.83
N GLY A 121 1.57 6.15 -13.07
CA GLY A 121 1.64 7.51 -13.62
C GLY A 121 0.80 8.52 -12.81
N LEU A 122 -0.44 8.14 -12.46
CA LEU A 122 -1.32 8.94 -11.61
C LEU A 122 -0.78 9.07 -10.19
N LEU A 123 -0.19 8.01 -9.62
CA LEU A 123 0.47 8.08 -8.30
C LEU A 123 1.68 9.02 -8.31
N GLY A 124 2.46 9.04 -9.40
CA GLY A 124 3.54 10.01 -9.59
C GLY A 124 3.04 11.45 -9.62
N ILE A 125 2.02 11.71 -10.45
CA ILE A 125 1.37 13.04 -10.53
C ILE A 125 0.80 13.45 -9.16
N ALA A 126 0.08 12.55 -8.49
CA ALA A 126 -0.48 12.80 -7.17
C ALA A 126 0.62 13.12 -6.15
N THR A 127 1.76 12.42 -6.22
CA THR A 127 2.93 12.68 -5.37
C THR A 127 3.46 14.10 -5.57
N ILE A 128 3.65 14.54 -6.81
CA ILE A 128 4.08 15.92 -7.11
C ILE A 128 3.03 16.93 -6.68
N ALA A 129 1.76 16.72 -7.03
CA ALA A 129 0.67 17.63 -6.66
C ALA A 129 0.55 17.76 -5.12
N SER A 130 0.80 16.68 -4.38
CA SER A 130 0.74 16.70 -2.91
C SER A 130 1.78 17.61 -2.27
N ILE A 131 2.91 17.90 -2.95
CA ILE A 131 3.94 18.83 -2.46
C ILE A 131 3.35 20.22 -2.23
N TYR A 132 2.41 20.64 -3.08
CA TYR A 132 1.74 21.94 -3.01
C TYR A 132 0.52 21.93 -2.07
N THR A 133 0.23 20.79 -1.45
CA THR A 133 -0.91 20.62 -0.54
C THR A 133 -0.43 20.66 0.92
N ARG A 134 -1.35 20.92 1.86
CA ARG A 134 -1.09 20.88 3.31
C ARG A 134 -0.68 19.50 3.84
N TRP A 135 -0.82 18.44 3.02
CA TRP A 135 -0.53 17.05 3.37
C TRP A 135 0.32 16.36 2.28
N PRO A 136 1.63 16.64 2.18
CA PRO A 136 2.50 15.97 1.23
C PRO A 136 2.49 14.46 1.46
N LEU A 137 2.35 13.67 0.39
CA LEU A 137 2.20 12.21 0.47
C LEU A 137 3.38 11.54 1.19
N VAL A 138 4.60 12.01 0.96
CA VAL A 138 5.78 11.47 1.66
C VAL A 138 5.71 11.78 3.15
N ARG A 139 5.22 12.97 3.52
CA ARG A 139 5.04 13.32 4.94
C ARG A 139 3.97 12.44 5.56
N THR A 140 2.83 12.21 4.92
CA THR A 140 1.76 11.38 5.51
C THR A 140 2.07 9.88 5.53
N LEU A 141 2.71 9.36 4.48
CA LEU A 141 3.01 7.92 4.36
C LEU A 141 4.28 7.48 5.09
N VAL A 142 5.33 8.31 5.08
CA VAL A 142 6.63 7.97 5.71
C VAL A 142 6.79 8.65 7.07
N TYR A 143 6.39 9.92 7.19
CA TYR A 143 6.51 10.70 8.42
C TYR A 143 5.20 10.70 9.23
N ASN A 144 4.83 9.52 9.73
CA ASN A 144 3.68 9.35 10.61
C ASN A 144 4.07 8.66 11.93
N ASP A 145 3.25 8.88 12.95
CA ASP A 145 3.45 8.37 14.32
C ASP A 145 3.39 6.83 14.43
N ARG A 146 3.10 6.10 13.36
CA ARG A 146 3.20 4.63 13.35
C ARG A 146 4.60 4.15 13.03
N ILE A 147 5.40 4.98 12.35
CA ILE A 147 6.74 4.63 11.87
C ILE A 147 7.79 5.45 12.63
N LEU A 148 7.56 6.76 12.82
CA LEU A 148 8.52 7.69 13.38
C LEU A 148 7.97 8.45 14.58
N ASP A 149 8.83 8.73 15.57
CA ASP A 149 8.47 9.63 16.67
C ASP A 149 8.51 11.09 16.19
N THR A 150 7.40 11.53 15.59
CA THR A 150 7.31 12.86 14.98
C THR A 150 7.44 13.98 16.00
N ARG A 151 7.08 13.73 17.27
CA ARG A 151 7.20 14.71 18.37
C ARG A 151 8.67 14.93 18.74
N LYS A 152 9.41 13.83 18.94
CA LYS A 152 10.85 13.91 19.25
C LYS A 152 11.63 14.54 18.10
N ILE A 153 11.30 14.17 16.86
CA ILE A 153 11.92 14.76 15.67
C ILE A 153 11.61 16.27 15.59
N ALA A 154 10.36 16.68 15.72
CA ALA A 154 9.98 18.09 15.67
C ALA A 154 10.69 18.93 16.74
N HIS A 155 10.74 18.44 17.99
CA HIS A 155 11.44 19.12 19.07
C HIS A 155 12.94 19.27 18.77
N SER A 156 13.60 18.21 18.30
CA SER A 156 15.03 18.27 17.92
C SER A 156 15.31 19.19 16.74
N LEU A 157 14.41 19.24 15.74
CA LEU A 157 14.54 20.15 14.61
C LEU A 157 14.43 21.61 15.03
N ALA A 158 13.46 21.93 15.90
CA ALA A 158 13.24 23.27 16.46
C ALA A 158 14.44 23.72 17.31
N ALA A 159 14.91 22.86 18.21
CA ALA A 159 16.06 23.14 19.07
C ALA A 159 17.35 23.42 18.28
N ARG A 160 17.47 22.85 17.08
CA ARG A 160 18.64 23.01 16.20
C ARG A 160 18.44 24.02 15.07
N GLY A 161 17.24 24.57 14.90
CA GLY A 161 16.92 25.49 13.80
C GLY A 161 17.05 24.86 12.41
N THR A 162 16.81 23.55 12.26
CA THR A 162 17.02 22.80 11.00
C THR A 162 15.74 22.46 10.25
N GLU A 163 14.60 23.03 10.67
CA GLU A 163 13.28 22.76 10.10
C GLU A 163 13.22 22.99 8.58
N THR A 164 13.75 24.12 8.09
CA THR A 164 13.77 24.42 6.65
C THR A 164 14.59 23.39 5.84
N ALA A 165 15.69 22.89 6.42
CA ALA A 165 16.50 21.86 5.78
C ALA A 165 15.78 20.49 5.77
N PHE A 166 14.99 20.21 6.80
CA PHE A 166 14.14 19.02 6.87
C PHE A 166 13.02 19.09 5.83
N ASP A 167 12.33 20.22 5.69
CA ASP A 167 11.29 20.38 4.66
C ASP A 167 11.86 20.23 3.24
N ARG A 168 13.06 20.76 2.98
CA ARG A 168 13.78 20.51 1.71
C ARG A 168 14.12 19.04 1.51
N THR A 169 14.43 18.31 2.57
CA THR A 169 14.72 16.87 2.52
C THR A 169 13.46 16.08 2.15
N LEU A 170 12.30 16.42 2.73
CA LEU A 170 11.01 15.82 2.37
C LEU A 170 10.63 16.11 0.91
N LEU A 171 10.92 17.32 0.43
CA LEU A 171 10.71 17.70 -0.96
C LEU A 171 11.58 16.85 -1.91
N GLN A 172 12.87 16.69 -1.61
CA GLN A 172 13.78 15.85 -2.40
C GLN A 172 13.30 14.39 -2.45
N ALA A 173 12.89 13.84 -1.30
CA ALA A 173 12.33 12.49 -1.25
C ALA A 173 11.02 12.35 -2.06
N SER A 174 10.17 13.37 -2.06
CA SER A 174 8.93 13.39 -2.86
C SER A 174 9.23 13.34 -4.36
N TRP A 175 10.24 14.08 -4.82
CA TRP A 175 10.70 14.01 -6.22
C TRP A 175 11.30 12.66 -6.57
N MET A 176 12.11 12.06 -5.69
CA MET A 176 12.68 10.73 -5.92
C MET A 176 11.60 9.65 -6.01
N ILE A 177 10.61 9.68 -5.11
CA ILE A 177 9.48 8.74 -5.12
C ILE A 177 8.62 8.94 -6.37
N SER A 178 8.29 10.18 -6.73
CA SER A 178 7.55 10.44 -7.98
C SER A 178 8.32 9.96 -9.21
N GLY A 179 9.64 10.15 -9.26
CA GLY A 179 10.48 9.62 -10.34
C GLY A 179 10.40 8.11 -10.44
N SER A 180 10.37 7.41 -9.30
CA SER A 180 10.18 5.95 -9.26
C SER A 180 8.82 5.51 -9.82
N PHE A 181 7.76 6.27 -9.56
CA PHE A 181 6.44 6.00 -10.11
C PHE A 181 6.38 6.23 -11.62
N PHE A 182 7.01 7.28 -12.15
CA PHE A 182 7.10 7.47 -13.59
C PHE A 182 7.94 6.40 -14.28
N LEU A 183 9.06 5.98 -13.66
CA LEU A 183 9.83 4.85 -14.15
C LEU A 183 8.98 3.58 -14.17
N SER A 184 8.24 3.30 -13.11
CA SER A 184 7.31 2.17 -13.03
C SER A 184 6.23 2.25 -14.12
N SER A 185 5.67 3.43 -14.37
CA SER A 185 4.71 3.68 -15.46
C SER A 185 5.30 3.38 -16.84
N ALA A 186 6.53 3.81 -17.10
CA ALA A 186 7.20 3.54 -18.36
C ALA A 186 7.50 2.03 -18.52
N LEU A 187 8.00 1.38 -17.46
CA LEU A 187 8.27 -0.06 -17.47
C LEU A 187 6.99 -0.88 -17.67
N ASN A 188 5.87 -0.49 -17.06
CA ASN A 188 4.56 -1.12 -17.30
C ASN A 188 4.15 -1.04 -18.76
N TYR A 189 4.23 0.16 -19.36
CA TYR A 189 3.86 0.37 -20.74
C TYR A 189 4.74 -0.46 -21.69
N ILE A 190 6.06 -0.38 -21.52
CA ILE A 190 7.03 -1.10 -22.35
C ILE A 190 6.85 -2.61 -22.21
N LEU A 191 6.68 -3.13 -20.99
CA LEU A 191 6.50 -4.55 -20.76
C LEU A 191 5.21 -5.07 -21.44
N ALA A 192 4.11 -4.32 -21.34
CA ALA A 192 2.86 -4.66 -22.00
C ALA A 192 3.01 -4.66 -23.54
N GLU A 193 3.63 -3.64 -24.12
CA GLU A 193 3.83 -3.52 -25.57
C GLU A 193 4.76 -4.60 -26.14
N VAL A 194 5.79 -5.01 -25.38
CA VAL A 194 6.74 -6.03 -25.82
C VAL A 194 6.17 -7.44 -25.72
N LEU A 195 5.31 -7.72 -24.72
CA LEU A 195 4.79 -9.06 -24.47
C LEU A 195 3.45 -9.35 -25.15
N LEU A 196 2.52 -8.39 -25.19
CA LEU A 196 1.17 -8.59 -25.72
C LEU A 196 1.13 -8.34 -27.24
N LYS A 197 1.43 -9.37 -28.02
CA LYS A 197 1.48 -9.32 -29.50
C LYS A 197 0.32 -10.07 -30.14
N SER A 198 -0.25 -11.03 -29.43
CA SER A 198 -1.30 -11.89 -29.95
C SER A 198 -2.66 -11.16 -29.95
N PRO A 199 -3.58 -11.52 -30.88
CA PRO A 199 -4.93 -10.97 -30.87
C PRO A 199 -5.67 -11.30 -29.57
N PRO A 200 -6.43 -10.37 -28.98
CA PRO A 200 -7.28 -10.64 -27.82
C PRO A 200 -8.26 -11.80 -28.10
N GLY A 201 -8.59 -12.57 -27.05
CA GLY A 201 -9.49 -13.72 -27.19
C GLY A 201 -8.82 -15.00 -27.70
N THR A 202 -7.50 -14.99 -27.95
CA THR A 202 -6.71 -16.18 -28.28
C THR A 202 -6.03 -16.79 -27.06
N GLU A 203 -5.73 -18.10 -27.10
CA GLU A 203 -4.95 -18.77 -26.06
C GLU A 203 -3.55 -18.15 -25.90
N ALA A 204 -2.92 -17.78 -27.01
CA ALA A 204 -1.61 -17.13 -27.02
C ALA A 204 -1.63 -15.78 -26.27
N PHE A 205 -2.70 -15.00 -26.40
CA PHE A 205 -2.88 -13.76 -25.64
C PHE A 205 -3.02 -14.01 -24.14
N ASN A 206 -3.74 -15.05 -23.72
CA ASN A 206 -3.83 -15.42 -22.31
C ASN A 206 -2.47 -15.85 -21.75
N GLU A 207 -1.68 -16.60 -22.52
CA GLU A 207 -0.32 -16.95 -22.12
C GLU A 207 0.56 -15.70 -21.96
N GLU A 208 0.51 -14.78 -22.92
CA GLU A 208 1.25 -13.51 -22.87
C GLU A 208 0.84 -12.67 -21.67
N LEU A 209 -0.46 -12.60 -21.36
CA LEU A 209 -0.99 -11.91 -20.18
C LEU A 209 -0.46 -12.56 -18.89
N GLY A 210 -0.47 -13.89 -18.79
CA GLY A 210 0.08 -14.60 -17.64
C GLY A 210 1.60 -14.39 -17.47
N LYS A 211 2.35 -14.39 -18.59
CA LYS A 211 3.79 -14.07 -18.62
C LYS A 211 4.06 -12.63 -18.17
N MET A 212 3.24 -11.68 -18.62
CA MET A 212 3.32 -10.29 -18.23
C MET A 212 3.11 -10.14 -16.72
N THR A 213 2.05 -10.74 -16.14
CA THR A 213 1.82 -10.70 -14.69
C THR A 213 3.01 -11.24 -13.89
N ALA A 214 3.61 -12.34 -14.33
CA ALA A 214 4.78 -12.90 -13.67
C ALA A 214 6.02 -12.01 -13.78
N LEU A 215 6.27 -11.43 -14.97
CA LEU A 215 7.41 -10.56 -15.24
C LEU A 215 7.26 -9.16 -14.62
N SER A 216 6.03 -8.70 -14.35
CA SER A 216 5.79 -7.44 -13.65
C SER A 216 6.46 -7.39 -12.27
N PHE A 217 6.56 -8.52 -11.57
CA PHE A 217 7.23 -8.54 -10.27
C PHE A 217 8.74 -8.21 -10.36
N PRO A 218 9.58 -8.96 -11.10
CA PRO A 218 11.01 -8.66 -11.21
C PRO A 218 11.31 -7.40 -12.04
N VAL A 219 10.50 -7.07 -13.05
CA VAL A 219 10.79 -5.94 -13.95
C VAL A 219 10.32 -4.61 -13.35
N ILE A 220 9.21 -4.60 -12.61
CA ILE A 220 8.57 -3.35 -12.16
C ILE A 220 8.65 -3.23 -10.64
N ALA A 221 8.14 -4.22 -9.90
CA ALA A 221 8.04 -4.14 -8.45
C ALA A 221 9.43 -4.12 -7.78
N LEU A 222 10.38 -4.93 -8.28
CA LEU A 222 11.73 -4.99 -7.72
C LEU A 222 12.49 -3.66 -7.88
N PRO A 223 12.62 -3.03 -9.08
CA PRO A 223 13.25 -1.72 -9.19
C PRO A 223 12.56 -0.64 -8.35
N ALA A 224 11.22 -0.61 -8.32
CA ALA A 224 10.47 0.34 -7.50
C ALA A 224 10.78 0.17 -6.01
N THR A 225 10.87 -1.07 -5.53
CA THR A 225 11.24 -1.39 -4.15
C THR A 225 12.67 -0.95 -3.83
N VAL A 226 13.62 -1.18 -4.75
CA VAL A 226 15.00 -0.73 -4.58
C VAL A 226 15.07 0.79 -4.46
N ILE A 227 14.39 1.53 -5.33
CA ILE A 227 14.36 2.99 -5.27
C ILE A 227 13.72 3.47 -3.95
N LEU A 228 12.60 2.87 -3.55
CA LEU A 228 11.96 3.18 -2.27
C LEU A 228 12.92 2.96 -1.09
N MET A 229 13.64 1.84 -1.06
CA MET A 229 14.64 1.57 -0.01
C MET A 229 15.75 2.61 0.00
N LEU A 230 16.25 3.01 -1.17
CA LEU A 230 17.25 4.08 -1.28
C LEU A 230 16.72 5.42 -0.76
N VAL A 231 15.47 5.77 -1.06
CA VAL A 231 14.82 6.98 -0.54
C VAL A 231 14.66 6.92 0.97
N LEU A 232 14.23 5.79 1.54
CA LEU A 232 14.09 5.63 2.98
C LEU A 232 15.45 5.75 3.70
N VAL A 233 16.49 5.09 3.18
CA VAL A 233 17.86 5.23 3.72
C VAL A 233 18.35 6.67 3.63
N PHE A 234 18.10 7.35 2.51
CA PHE A 234 18.41 8.77 2.35
C PHE A 234 17.68 9.64 3.38
N LEU A 235 16.37 9.45 3.54
CA LEU A 235 15.54 10.18 4.50
C LEU A 235 16.05 9.99 5.92
N PHE A 236 16.22 8.75 6.37
CA PHE A 236 16.66 8.49 7.73
C PHE A 236 18.05 9.05 8.02
N ARG A 237 18.99 8.93 7.08
CA ARG A 237 20.33 9.53 7.23
C ARG A 237 20.27 11.05 7.32
N ARG A 238 19.40 11.70 6.54
CA ARG A 238 19.22 13.15 6.59
C ARG A 238 18.54 13.58 7.88
N ILE A 239 17.48 12.89 8.30
CA ILE A 239 16.79 13.15 9.57
C ILE A 239 17.77 13.07 10.72
N GLY A 240 18.50 11.95 10.86
CA GLY A 240 19.49 11.80 11.94
C GLY A 240 20.58 12.87 11.93
N LYS A 241 21.04 13.32 10.75
CA LYS A 241 21.99 14.45 10.65
C LYS A 241 21.38 15.78 11.12
N LEU A 242 20.13 16.06 10.78
CA LEU A 242 19.46 17.32 11.13
C LEU A 242 19.04 17.35 12.60
N THR A 243 18.48 16.25 13.11
CA THR A 243 17.99 16.14 14.49
C THR A 243 19.08 15.78 15.50
N GLY A 244 20.16 15.12 15.06
CA GLY A 244 21.17 14.53 15.94
C GLY A 244 20.72 13.23 16.61
N LEU A 245 19.56 12.69 16.22
CA LEU A 245 19.02 11.45 16.75
C LEU A 245 19.60 10.24 16.02
N THR A 246 19.77 9.15 16.75
CA THR A 246 20.08 7.84 16.17
C THR A 246 18.85 7.25 15.47
N LEU A 247 19.05 6.24 14.61
CA LEU A 247 17.95 5.56 13.92
C LEU A 247 16.93 4.95 14.90
N GLU A 248 17.42 4.36 15.97
CA GLU A 248 16.62 3.72 17.02
C GLU A 248 15.72 4.72 17.75
N GLU A 249 16.20 5.96 17.91
CA GLU A 249 15.44 7.04 18.53
C GLU A 249 14.44 7.73 17.59
N ILE A 250 14.65 7.59 16.29
CA ILE A 250 13.78 8.13 15.24
C ILE A 250 12.57 7.20 15.03
N LEU A 251 12.79 5.89 15.12
CA LEU A 251 11.77 4.86 14.97
C LEU A 251 10.94 4.73 16.24
N VAL A 252 9.63 4.53 16.09
CA VAL A 252 8.77 4.20 17.23
C VAL A 252 9.14 2.80 17.72
N GLN A 253 9.61 2.69 18.97
CA GLN A 253 9.74 1.40 19.64
C GLN A 253 8.33 0.84 19.87
N GLN A 254 8.02 -0.27 19.19
CA GLN A 254 6.85 -1.10 19.47
C GLN A 254 7.15 -2.06 20.61
#